data_AF-A0A1W9L7B8-F1
#
_entry.id   AF-A0A1W9L7B8-F1
#
_cell.length_a   1.000
_cell.length_b   1.000
_cell.length_c   1.000
_cell.angle_alpha   90.00
_cell.angle_beta   90.00
_cell.angle_gamma   90.00
#
_symmetry.space_group_name_H-M   'P 1'
#
loop_
_entity.id
_entity.type
_entity.pdbx_description
1 polymer ?
#
loop_
_entity_poly.entity_id
_entity_poly.type
_entity_poly.pdbx_seq_one_letter_code
_entity_poly.pdbx_strand_id
1 'polypeptide(L)'
;MNIKRLTALYIIFLLLLLMIVNQGDYRFILKPFYDFPNGDKVVHIILMGLLALLVNLNFQCAQFKLFNIPVLTGSALVLTIVFLEECSQLFIKSRTFDLWDLFSDVVGIVLFGQLALRLSRSQSSVPH
;
A
#
# COMPACT_ATOMS: atom_id res chain seq x y z
N MET A 1 -7.81 -19.60 -3.68
CA MET A 1 -6.44 -19.08 -3.44
C MET A 1 -6.36 -18.55 -2.01
N ASN A 2 -5.35 -18.91 -1.22
CA ASN A 2 -5.26 -18.51 0.19
C ASN A 2 -4.77 -17.06 0.30
N ILE A 3 -5.64 -16.14 0.72
CA ILE A 3 -5.35 -14.70 0.81
C ILE A 3 -4.11 -14.40 1.66
N LYS A 4 -3.83 -15.21 2.70
CA LYS A 4 -2.63 -15.10 3.54
C LYS A 4 -1.36 -15.32 2.74
N ARG A 5 -1.33 -16.36 1.90
CA ARG A 5 -0.17 -16.68 1.04
C ARG A 5 0.06 -15.60 -0.01
N LEU A 6 -1.02 -15.12 -0.64
CA LEU A 6 -0.94 -14.03 -1.61
C LEU A 6 -0.36 -12.76 -0.97
N THR A 7 -0.81 -12.42 0.23
CA THR A 7 -0.34 -11.26 0.98
C THR A 7 1.14 -11.39 1.34
N ALA A 8 1.57 -12.57 1.80
CA ALA A 8 2.98 -12.83 2.09
C ALA A 8 3.87 -12.69 0.83
N LEU A 9 3.45 -13.26 -0.30
CA LEU A 9 4.15 -13.11 -1.58
C LEU A 9 4.21 -11.65 -2.02
N TYR A 10 3.13 -10.90 -1.84
CA TYR A 10 3.07 -9.49 -2.18
C TYR A 10 4.01 -8.64 -1.31
N ILE A 11 4.08 -8.92 -0.01
CA ILE A 11 5.03 -8.26 0.90
C ILE A 11 6.47 -8.57 0.48
N ILE A 12 6.80 -9.82 0.17
CA ILE A 12 8.13 -10.20 -0.31
C ILE A 12 8.46 -9.43 -1.59
N PHE A 13 7.52 -9.35 -2.53
CA PHE A 13 7.67 -8.57 -3.76
C PHE A 13 7.97 -7.08 -3.45
N LEU A 14 7.22 -6.45 -2.54
CA LEU A 14 7.48 -5.06 -2.15
C LEU A 14 8.85 -4.88 -1.51
N LEU A 15 9.28 -5.80 -0.64
CA LEU A 15 10.61 -5.74 -0.02
C LEU A 15 11.74 -5.86 -1.05
N LEU A 16 11.59 -6.74 -2.04
CA LEU A 16 12.55 -6.85 -3.15
C LEU A 16 12.58 -5.57 -3.99
N LEU A 17 11.40 -4.98 -4.26
CA LEU A 17 11.31 -3.70 -4.97
C LEU A 17 12.04 -2.60 -4.18
N LEU A 18 11.79 -2.49 -2.87
CA LEU A 18 12.49 -1.52 -2.01
C LEU A 18 14.01 -1.73 -2.01
N MET A 19 14.49 -2.98 -1.96
CA MET A 19 15.93 -3.27 -2.06
C MET A 19 16.54 -2.76 -3.37
N ILE A 20 15.85 -2.95 -4.49
CA ILE A 20 16.31 -2.48 -5.81
C ILE A 20 16.32 -0.95 -5.85
N VAL A 21 15.26 -0.31 -5.38
CA VAL A 21 15.14 1.15 -5.45
C VAL A 21 16.12 1.85 -4.50
N ASN A 22 16.40 1.28 -3.33
CA ASN A 22 17.38 1.85 -2.39
C ASN A 22 18.83 1.81 -2.91
N GLN A 23 19.16 0.94 -3.86
CA GLN A 23 20.48 0.91 -4.51
C GLN A 23 20.70 2.07 -5.50
N GLY A 24 19.65 2.85 -5.83
CA GLY A 24 19.75 4.03 -6.70
C GLY A 24 19.81 3.71 -8.20
N ASP A 25 20.06 2.45 -8.58
CA ASP A 25 20.24 2.02 -9.98
C ASP A 25 18.94 1.60 -10.69
N TYR A 26 17.79 1.88 -10.06
CA TYR A 26 16.46 1.49 -10.55
C TYR A 26 16.01 2.27 -11.79
N ARG A 27 16.70 3.36 -12.14
CA ARG A 27 16.37 4.24 -13.28
C ARG A 27 16.33 3.49 -14.61
N PHE A 28 17.05 2.37 -14.73
CA PHE A 28 17.04 1.55 -15.95
C PHE A 28 15.77 0.67 -16.07
N ILE A 29 15.24 0.20 -14.95
CA ILE A 29 14.07 -0.71 -14.90
C ILE A 29 12.76 0.08 -14.85
N LEU A 30 12.75 1.20 -14.13
CA LEU A 30 11.56 2.03 -13.92
C LEU A 30 11.45 3.21 -14.90
N LYS A 31 12.38 3.34 -15.86
CA LYS A 31 12.42 4.42 -16.85
C LYS A 31 11.05 4.74 -17.49
N PRO A 32 10.23 3.76 -17.92
CA PRO A 32 8.94 4.05 -18.54
C PRO A 32 7.93 4.72 -17.59
N PHE A 33 8.05 4.47 -16.28
CA PHE A 33 7.19 5.08 -15.27
C PHE A 33 7.68 6.47 -14.88
N TYR A 34 8.99 6.73 -14.95
CA TYR A 34 9.56 8.05 -14.71
C TYR A 34 9.44 9.00 -15.91
N ASP A 35 9.35 8.46 -17.14
CA ASP A 35 9.09 9.24 -18.35
C ASP A 35 7.62 9.69 -18.46
N PHE A 36 6.71 9.06 -17.68
CA PHE A 36 5.32 9.48 -17.57
C PHE A 36 5.17 10.57 -16.49
N PRO A 37 4.50 11.70 -16.76
CA PRO A 37 4.30 12.75 -15.76
C PRO A 37 3.60 12.20 -14.52
N ASN A 38 4.27 12.27 -13.35
CA ASN A 38 3.80 11.71 -12.07
C ASN A 38 3.56 10.18 -12.06
N GLY A 39 4.26 9.42 -12.90
CA GLY A 39 4.08 7.96 -12.95
C GLY A 39 4.53 7.24 -11.67
N ASP A 40 5.50 7.80 -10.95
CA ASP A 40 5.88 7.44 -9.59
C ASP A 40 4.67 7.45 -8.63
N LYS A 41 3.88 8.51 -8.64
CA LYS A 41 2.69 8.67 -7.78
C LYS A 41 1.61 7.64 -8.07
N VAL A 42 1.41 7.31 -9.35
CA VAL A 42 0.47 6.26 -9.75
C VAL A 42 0.92 4.90 -9.23
N VAL A 43 2.23 4.62 -9.28
CA VAL A 43 2.81 3.40 -8.72
C VAL A 43 2.59 3.35 -7.20
N HIS A 44 2.81 4.44 -6.47
CA HIS A 44 2.54 4.54 -5.03
C HIS A 44 1.07 4.22 -4.69
N ILE A 45 0.11 4.86 -5.38
CA ILE A 45 -1.33 4.59 -5.21
C ILE A 45 -1.65 3.10 -5.40
N ILE A 46 -1.13 2.48 -6.47
CA ILE A 46 -1.44 1.10 -6.81
C ILE A 46 -0.77 0.14 -5.83
N LEU A 47 0.51 0.34 -5.51
CA LEU A 47 1.27 -0.56 -4.64
C LEU A 47 0.71 -0.55 -3.21
N MET A 48 0.57 0.63 -2.62
CA MET A 48 0.08 0.74 -1.24
C MET A 48 -1.42 0.46 -1.15
N GLY A 49 -2.18 0.78 -2.19
CA GLY A 49 -3.58 0.39 -2.32
C GLY A 49 -3.76 -1.13 -2.31
N LEU A 50 -3.04 -1.86 -3.16
CA LEU A 50 -3.10 -3.32 -3.19
C LEU A 50 -2.65 -3.95 -1.87
N LEU A 51 -1.60 -3.42 -1.24
CA LEU A 51 -1.18 -3.87 0.09
C LEU A 51 -2.32 -3.69 1.11
N ALA A 52 -2.94 -2.51 1.16
CA ALA A 52 -4.06 -2.23 2.05
C ALA A 52 -5.28 -3.12 1.77
N LEU A 53 -5.60 -3.39 0.51
CA LEU A 53 -6.66 -4.32 0.12
C LEU A 53 -6.41 -5.71 0.72
N LEU A 54 -5.23 -6.28 0.44
CA LEU A 54 -4.88 -7.63 0.86
C LEU A 54 -4.84 -7.74 2.39
N VAL A 55 -4.21 -6.79 3.07
CA VAL A 55 -4.16 -6.75 4.53
C VAL A 55 -5.57 -6.65 5.11
N ASN A 56 -6.41 -5.73 4.63
CA ASN A 56 -7.78 -5.62 5.14
C ASN A 56 -8.61 -6.89 4.93
N LEU A 57 -8.46 -7.58 3.79
CA LEU A 57 -9.12 -8.86 3.56
C LEU A 57 -8.65 -9.95 4.55
N ASN A 58 -7.36 -9.97 4.93
CA ASN A 58 -6.86 -10.89 5.97
C ASN A 58 -7.42 -10.57 7.36
N PHE A 59 -7.62 -9.29 7.66
CA PHE A 59 -8.24 -8.81 8.89
C PHE A 59 -9.78 -8.84 8.84
N GLN A 60 -10.39 -9.47 7.81
CA GLN A 60 -11.84 -9.52 7.64
C GLN A 60 -12.51 -8.13 7.66
N CYS A 61 -11.78 -7.12 7.16
CA CYS A 61 -12.17 -5.72 7.20
C CYS A 61 -12.56 -5.23 8.61
N ALA A 62 -11.88 -5.74 9.65
CA ALA A 62 -12.04 -5.26 11.02
C ALA A 62 -11.86 -3.74 11.09
N GLN A 63 -12.72 -3.09 11.88
CA GLN A 63 -12.72 -1.65 12.07
C GLN A 63 -12.57 -1.30 13.55
N PHE A 64 -11.88 -0.21 13.81
CA PHE A 64 -11.88 0.45 15.12
C PHE A 64 -12.35 1.90 14.94
N LYS A 65 -12.81 2.53 16.03
CA LYS A 65 -13.22 3.93 16.00
C LYS A 65 -12.05 4.81 16.42
N LEU A 66 -11.65 5.73 15.56
CA LEU A 66 -10.70 6.79 15.87
C LEU A 66 -11.45 8.12 15.83
N PHE A 67 -11.60 8.79 16.98
CA PHE A 67 -12.37 10.04 17.11
C PHE A 67 -13.76 9.98 16.44
N ASN A 68 -14.46 8.86 16.63
CA ASN A 68 -15.79 8.58 16.05
C ASN A 68 -15.81 8.27 14.54
N ILE A 69 -14.67 8.22 13.88
CA ILE A 69 -14.53 7.81 12.48
C ILE A 69 -14.19 6.31 12.44
N PRO A 70 -14.94 5.47 11.71
CA PRO A 70 -14.58 4.06 11.54
C PRO A 70 -13.36 3.94 10.62
N VAL A 71 -12.28 3.37 11.14
CA VAL A 71 -11.03 3.15 10.40
C VAL A 71 -10.77 1.66 10.31
N LEU A 72 -10.40 1.21 9.12
CA LEU A 72 -9.99 -0.18 8.87
C LEU A 72 -8.65 -0.46 9.54
N THR A 73 -8.59 -1.50 10.37
CA THR A 73 -7.39 -1.90 11.10
C THR A 73 -6.21 -2.17 10.15
N GLY A 74 -6.46 -2.85 9.04
CA GLY A 74 -5.44 -3.12 8.03
C GLY A 74 -4.94 -1.86 7.33
N SER A 75 -5.83 -0.93 6.97
CA SER A 75 -5.43 0.36 6.39
C SER A 75 -4.60 1.19 7.36
N ALA A 76 -4.97 1.23 8.64
CA ALA A 76 -4.19 1.97 9.65
C ALA A 76 -2.78 1.38 9.84
N LEU A 77 -2.67 0.05 9.86
CA LEU A 77 -1.39 -0.64 9.93
C LEU A 77 -0.51 -0.33 8.71
N VAL A 78 -1.06 -0.46 7.50
CA VAL A 78 -0.32 -0.16 6.26
C VAL A 78 0.11 1.31 6.21
N LEU A 79 -0.78 2.23 6.57
CA LEU A 79 -0.45 3.66 6.63
C LEU A 79 0.70 3.95 7.60
N THR A 80 0.71 3.29 8.75
CA THR A 80 1.79 3.43 9.74
C THR A 80 3.13 2.94 9.17
N ILE A 81 3.12 1.78 8.51
CA ILE A 81 4.32 1.20 7.90
C ILE A 81 4.87 2.09 6.78
N VAL A 82 4.02 2.57 5.89
CA VAL A 82 4.42 3.42 4.76
C VAL A 82 4.92 4.78 5.24
N PHE A 83 4.27 5.37 6.24
CA PHE A 83 4.76 6.61 6.85
C PHE A 83 6.18 6.44 7.43
N LEU A 84 6.44 5.32 8.11
CA LEU A 84 7.77 5.01 8.64
C LEU A 84 8.79 4.74 7.52
N GLU A 85 8.38 4.09 6.43
CA GLU A 85 9.23 3.86 5.25
C GLU A 85 9.63 5.20 4.62
N GLU A 86 8.68 6.10 4.37
CA GLU A 86 8.95 7.43 3.82
C GLU A 86 9.86 8.24 4.76
N CYS A 87 9.60 8.21 6.08
CA CYS A 87 10.49 8.85 7.05
C CYS A 87 11.90 8.23 7.06
N SER A 88 12.03 6.93 6.80
CA SER A 88 13.34 6.25 6.73
C SER A 88 14.19 6.74 5.56
N GLN A 89 13.55 7.24 4.49
CA GLN A 89 14.25 7.80 3.33
C GLN A 89 15.08 9.03 3.68
N LEU A 90 14.75 9.75 4.76
CA LEU A 90 15.58 10.85 5.30
C LEU A 90 17.00 10.40 5.69
N PHE A 91 17.20 9.11 5.95
CA PHE A 91 18.48 8.53 6.33
C PHE A 91 19.19 7.82 5.16
N ILE A 92 18.59 7.78 3.96
CA ILE A 92 19.09 7.05 2.80
C ILE A 92 19.51 8.04 1.71
N LYS A 93 20.81 8.13 1.42
CA LYS A 93 21.37 9.12 0.47
C LYS A 93 20.85 9.01 -0.97
N SER A 94 20.37 7.84 -1.38
CA SER A 94 19.83 7.57 -2.72
C SER A 94 18.33 7.91 -2.85
N ARG A 95 17.67 8.30 -1.75
CA ARG A 95 16.23 8.55 -1.67
C ARG A 95 15.97 9.94 -1.09
N THR A 96 14.80 10.48 -1.37
CA THR A 96 14.37 11.79 -0.90
C THR A 96 12.94 11.67 -0.41
N PHE A 97 12.72 12.03 0.85
CA PHE A 97 11.37 12.12 1.40
C PHE A 97 10.52 13.07 0.54
N ASP A 98 9.39 12.57 0.03
CA ASP A 98 8.42 13.36 -0.72
C ASP A 98 7.03 13.26 -0.09
N LEU A 99 6.50 14.43 0.29
CA LEU A 99 5.14 14.54 0.82
C LEU A 99 4.08 14.12 -0.21
N TRP A 100 4.36 14.27 -1.50
CA TRP A 100 3.46 13.85 -2.56
C TRP A 100 3.40 12.33 -2.73
N ASP A 101 4.48 11.62 -2.42
CA ASP A 101 4.50 10.15 -2.41
C ASP A 101 3.66 9.64 -1.23
N LEU A 102 3.87 10.20 -0.04
CA LEU A 102 3.03 9.90 1.12
C LEU A 102 1.54 10.21 0.87
N PHE A 103 1.23 11.31 0.20
CA PHE A 103 -0.16 11.62 -0.19
C PHE A 103 -0.73 10.58 -1.15
N SER A 104 0.07 10.15 -2.13
CA SER A 104 -0.31 9.13 -3.11
C SER A 104 -0.58 7.78 -2.42
N ASP A 105 0.23 7.42 -1.42
CA ASP A 105 0.02 6.23 -0.61
C ASP A 105 -1.28 6.30 0.18
N VAL A 106 -1.55 7.43 0.84
CA VAL A 106 -2.82 7.65 1.56
C VAL A 106 -4.02 7.47 0.62
N VAL A 107 -3.97 8.06 -0.58
CA VAL A 107 -5.03 7.92 -1.58
C VAL A 107 -5.23 6.46 -1.96
N GLY A 108 -4.16 5.72 -2.25
CA GLY A 108 -4.21 4.29 -2.53
C GLY A 108 -4.85 3.48 -1.41
N ILE A 109 -4.36 3.67 -0.18
CA ILE A 109 -4.84 2.97 1.01
C ILE A 109 -6.33 3.21 1.26
N VAL A 110 -6.80 4.44 1.08
CA VAL A 110 -8.22 4.78 1.25
C VAL A 110 -9.08 4.13 0.16
N LEU A 111 -8.71 4.31 -1.12
CA LEU A 111 -9.49 3.78 -2.24
C LEU A 111 -9.62 2.25 -2.18
N PHE A 112 -8.51 1.57 -1.96
CA PHE A 112 -8.49 0.11 -1.91
C PHE A 112 -9.00 -0.45 -0.57
N GLY A 113 -8.91 0.30 0.52
CA GLY A 113 -9.61 -0.03 1.76
C GLY A 113 -11.13 -0.04 1.57
N GLN A 114 -11.68 0.97 0.87
CA GLN A 114 -13.11 0.98 0.52
C GLN A 114 -13.48 -0.18 -0.42
N LEU A 115 -12.61 -0.52 -1.37
CA LEU A 115 -12.79 -1.70 -2.22
C LEU A 115 -12.83 -3.00 -1.38
N ALA A 116 -11.93 -3.15 -0.40
CA ALA A 116 -11.92 -4.30 0.50
C ALA A 116 -13.25 -4.50 1.21
N LEU A 117 -13.84 -3.41 1.73
CA LEU A 117 -15.15 -3.41 2.37
C LEU A 117 -16.26 -3.87 1.43
N ARG A 118 -16.26 -3.38 0.18
CA ARG A 118 -17.25 -3.80 -0.83
C ARG A 118 -17.15 -5.28 -1.14
N LEU A 119 -15.92 -5.79 -1.31
CA LEU A 119 -15.68 -7.21 -1.59
C LEU A 119 -16.02 -8.12 -0.40
N SER A 120 -15.75 -7.67 0.83
CA SER A 120 -16.08 -8.43 2.03
C SER A 120 -17.59 -8.56 2.23
N ARG A 121 -18.36 -7.48 2.03
CA ARG A 121 -19.83 -7.50 2.12
C ARG A 121 -20.47 -8.44 1.09
N SER A 122 -19.93 -8.51 -0.12
CA SER A 122 -20.45 -9.40 -1.17
C SER A 122 -20.27 -10.89 -0.84
N GLN A 123 -19.32 -11.25 0.02
CA GLN A 123 -19.11 -12.63 0.44
C GLN A 123 -20.05 -13.04 1.59
N SER A 124 -20.54 -12.07 2.38
CA SER A 124 -21.48 -12.32 3.48
C SER A 124 -22.93 -12.53 3.04
N SER A 125 -23.27 -12.21 1.78
CA SER A 125 -24.62 -12.31 1.22
C SER A 125 -24.94 -13.61 0.50
N VAL A 126 -24.03 -14.59 0.50
CA VAL A 126 -24.32 -15.94 0.02
C VAL A 126 -24.69 -16.79 1.25
N PRO A 127 -25.98 -17.09 1.49
CA PRO A 127 -26.35 -18.06 2.50
C PRO A 127 -25.80 -19.43 2.04
N HIS A 128 -24.94 -20.02 2.87
CA HIS A 128 -24.54 -21.43 2.77
C HIS A 128 -25.66 -22.34 3.24
#